data_AF-A0A7U3UTE4-F1
#
_entry.id   AF-A0A7U3UTE4-F1
#
_cell.length_a   1.000
_cell.length_b   1.000
_cell.length_c   1.000
_cell.angle_alpha   90.00
_cell.angle_beta   90.00
_cell.angle_gamma   90.00
#
_symmetry.space_group_name_H-M   'P 1'
#
loop_
_entity.id
_entity.type
_entity.pdbx_description
1 polymer ?
#
loop_
_entity_poly.entity_id
_entity_poly.type
_entity_poly.pdbx_seq_one_letter_code
_entity_poly.pdbx_strand_id
1 'polypeptide(L)'
;MNANTTPTTTETGTTSEVKDDGGLLLTADDVKAITPWLRKALTDHPKEDENSDACQVFSLLLRFGHTHNGTAPFSRETCICRG
;
A
#
# COMPACT_ATOMS: atom_id res chain seq x y z
N MET A 1 19.69 -44.50 8.93
CA MET A 1 18.65 -44.01 9.86
C MET A 1 18.95 -42.54 10.05
N ASN A 2 18.29 -41.65 9.31
CA ASN A 2 18.64 -40.23 9.28
C ASN A 2 17.38 -39.46 9.68
N ALA A 3 17.35 -39.00 10.92
CA ALA A 3 16.24 -38.24 11.49
C ALA A 3 16.21 -36.85 10.86
N ASN A 4 15.09 -36.56 10.19
CA ASN A 4 14.77 -35.29 9.58
C ASN A 4 13.87 -34.53 10.55
N THR A 5 14.40 -33.58 11.32
CA THR A 5 13.55 -32.64 12.09
C THR A 5 14.36 -31.40 12.46
N THR A 6 14.07 -30.28 11.81
CA THR A 6 14.34 -28.95 12.38
C THR A 6 13.03 -28.18 12.37
N PRO A 7 12.43 -27.88 13.54
CA PRO A 7 11.35 -26.94 13.62
C PRO A 7 11.95 -25.55 13.80
N THR A 8 11.78 -24.68 12.81
CA THR A 8 12.02 -23.24 13.00
C THR A 8 10.67 -22.60 13.22
N THR A 9 10.32 -22.43 14.50
CA THR A 9 9.14 -21.73 14.98
C THR A 9 9.56 -20.34 15.44
N THR A 10 8.74 -19.37 15.04
CA THR A 10 8.61 -18.01 15.59
C THR A 10 9.69 -17.02 15.20
N GLU A 11 9.48 -16.36 14.05
CA GLU A 11 9.84 -14.95 13.95
C GLU A 11 9.02 -14.20 14.99
N THR A 12 9.62 -13.92 16.14
CA THR A 12 9.13 -12.91 17.07
C THR A 12 9.33 -11.57 16.36
N GLY A 13 8.38 -11.24 15.48
CA GLY A 13 8.23 -9.93 14.90
C GLY A 13 8.02 -8.97 16.05
N THR A 14 9.12 -8.38 16.52
CA THR A 14 9.08 -7.21 17.38
C THR A 14 8.46 -6.13 16.50
N THR A 15 7.14 -5.97 16.57
CA THR A 15 6.46 -4.79 16.05
C THR A 15 7.07 -3.63 16.78
N SER A 16 8.05 -3.01 16.12
CA SER A 16 8.56 -1.74 16.56
C SER A 16 7.38 -0.78 16.53
N GLU A 17 7.00 -0.28 17.69
CA GLU A 17 6.13 0.89 17.78
C GLU A 17 6.79 1.98 16.92
N VAL A 18 6.19 2.26 15.78
CA VAL A 18 6.54 3.44 14.98
C VAL A 18 6.10 4.65 15.81
N LYS A 19 7.01 5.16 16.65
CA LYS A 19 6.89 6.50 17.23
C LYS A 19 7.29 7.49 16.17
N ASP A 20 6.31 7.86 15.37
CA ASP A 20 6.41 8.93 14.39
C ASP A 20 5.92 10.23 15.02
N ASP A 21 6.82 10.99 15.65
CA ASP A 21 6.59 12.38 16.07
C ASP A 21 6.82 13.36 14.89
N GLY A 22 6.75 12.88 13.64
CA GLY A 22 7.22 13.59 12.46
C GLY A 22 6.56 13.11 11.17
N GLY A 23 5.23 13.22 11.09
CA GLY A 23 4.47 12.77 9.93
C GLY A 23 4.95 13.40 8.64
N LEU A 24 4.96 12.60 7.56
CA LEU A 24 5.27 13.11 6.22
C LEU A 24 4.14 14.04 5.76
N LEU A 25 4.39 15.35 5.75
CA LEU A 25 3.47 16.34 5.21
C LEU A 25 3.64 16.43 3.70
N LEU A 26 2.66 15.95 2.94
CA LEU A 26 2.63 16.07 1.48
C LEU A 26 1.86 17.34 1.08
N THR A 27 2.47 18.20 0.27
CA THR A 27 1.75 19.32 -0.34
C THR A 27 0.82 18.83 -1.45
N ALA A 28 -0.11 19.70 -1.88
CA ALA A 28 -1.01 19.38 -2.99
C ALA A 28 -0.24 19.02 -4.28
N ASP A 29 0.89 19.69 -4.53
CA ASP A 29 1.70 19.44 -5.72
C ASP A 29 2.53 18.15 -5.60
N ASP A 30 2.98 17.78 -4.40
CA ASP A 30 3.60 16.47 -4.16
C ASP A 30 2.61 15.35 -4.45
N VAL A 31 1.36 15.49 -3.99
CA VAL A 31 0.29 14.51 -4.23
C VAL A 31 -0.04 14.42 -5.71
N LYS A 32 -0.09 15.55 -6.44
CA LYS A 32 -0.26 15.54 -7.90
C LYS A 32 0.90 14.86 -8.61
N ALA A 33 2.14 15.10 -8.18
CA ALA A 33 3.33 14.53 -8.79
C ALA A 33 3.41 13.01 -8.61
N ILE A 34 3.04 12.48 -7.44
CA ILE A 34 3.13 11.04 -7.16
C ILE A 34 1.92 10.25 -7.68
N THR A 35 0.76 10.89 -7.86
CA THR A 35 -0.48 10.23 -8.29
C THR A 35 -0.35 9.40 -9.58
N PRO A 36 0.28 9.87 -10.67
CA PRO A 36 0.46 9.07 -11.89
C PRO A 36 1.28 7.80 -11.65
N TRP A 37 2.33 7.88 -10.84
CA TRP A 37 3.17 6.74 -10.50
C TRP A 37 2.40 5.72 -9.66
N LEU A 38 1.66 6.18 -8.63
CA LEU A 38 0.81 5.32 -7.80
C LEU A 38 -0.22 4.56 -8.62
N ARG A 39 -0.87 5.22 -9.59
CA ARG A 39 -1.82 4.53 -10.48
C ARG A 39 -1.16 3.43 -11.28
N LYS A 40 -0.02 3.74 -11.90
CA LYS A 40 0.71 2.76 -12.70
C LYS A 40 1.14 1.57 -11.85
N ALA A 41 1.69 1.83 -10.67
CA ALA A 41 2.10 0.80 -9.73
C ALA A 41 0.92 -0.11 -9.38
N LEU A 42 -0.25 0.46 -9.03
CA LEU A 42 -1.43 -0.33 -8.72
C LEU A 42 -1.92 -1.13 -9.92
N THR A 43 -2.02 -0.54 -11.11
CA THR A 43 -2.44 -1.23 -12.33
C THR A 43 -1.55 -2.43 -12.62
N ASP A 44 -0.23 -2.25 -12.55
CA ASP A 44 0.77 -3.28 -12.88
C ASP A 44 0.90 -4.35 -11.77
N HIS A 45 0.38 -4.08 -10.55
CA HIS A 45 0.52 -4.98 -9.40
C HIS A 45 -0.31 -6.27 -9.55
N PRO A 46 0.22 -7.45 -9.18
CA PRO A 46 -0.54 -8.70 -9.18
C PRO A 46 -1.80 -8.60 -8.33
N LYS A 47 -2.92 -9.04 -8.89
CA LYS A 47 -4.25 -8.90 -8.30
C LYS A 47 -4.60 -10.10 -7.43
N GLU A 48 -3.74 -10.38 -6.45
CA GLU A 48 -3.88 -11.47 -5.48
C GLU A 48 -4.36 -10.95 -4.13
N ASP A 49 -5.00 -11.81 -3.34
CA ASP A 49 -5.60 -11.41 -2.06
C ASP A 49 -4.54 -10.89 -1.07
N GLU A 50 -3.31 -11.40 -1.11
CA GLU A 50 -2.18 -10.92 -0.29
C GLU A 50 -1.83 -9.45 -0.53
N ASN A 51 -2.24 -8.91 -1.68
CA ASN A 51 -1.99 -7.53 -2.07
C ASN A 51 -3.17 -6.58 -1.78
N SER A 52 -4.26 -7.09 -1.18
CA SER A 52 -5.47 -6.30 -0.92
C SER A 52 -5.21 -5.07 -0.07
N ASP A 53 -4.36 -5.21 0.94
CA ASP A 53 -4.12 -4.17 1.94
C ASP A 53 -3.35 -2.99 1.34
N ALA A 54 -2.30 -3.29 0.58
CA ALA A 54 -1.56 -2.28 -0.19
C ALA A 54 -2.50 -1.57 -1.19
N CYS A 55 -3.32 -2.35 -1.91
CA CYS A 55 -4.32 -1.81 -2.82
C CYS A 55 -5.30 -0.86 -2.13
N GLN A 56 -5.81 -1.20 -0.94
CA GLN A 56 -6.73 -0.37 -0.18
C GLN A 56 -6.08 0.94 0.25
N VAL A 57 -4.88 0.88 0.84
CA VAL A 57 -4.14 2.07 1.29
C VAL A 57 -3.89 3.02 0.13
N PHE A 58 -3.33 2.53 -0.97
CA PHE A 58 -3.02 3.39 -2.11
C PHE A 58 -4.28 3.92 -2.83
N SER A 59 -5.36 3.15 -2.86
CA SER A 59 -6.66 3.65 -3.34
C SER A 59 -7.19 4.79 -2.49
N LEU A 60 -6.96 4.74 -1.17
CA LEU A 60 -7.34 5.80 -0.23
C LEU A 60 -6.53 7.08 -0.48
N LEU A 61 -5.22 6.96 -0.74
CA LEU A 61 -4.37 8.09 -1.14
C LEU A 61 -4.83 8.72 -2.47
N LEU A 62 -5.16 7.90 -3.47
CA LEU A 62 -5.66 8.39 -4.76
C LEU A 62 -7.00 9.13 -4.61
N ARG A 63 -7.89 8.62 -3.75
CA ARG A 63 -9.18 9.27 -3.44
C ARG A 63 -8.97 10.58 -2.70
N PHE A 64 -8.05 10.62 -1.73
CA PHE A 64 -7.67 11.84 -1.04
C PHE A 64 -7.12 12.88 -2.01
N GLY A 65 -6.20 12.48 -2.89
CA GLY A 65 -5.65 13.35 -3.93
C GLY A 65 -6.72 13.92 -4.86
N HIS A 66 -7.68 13.10 -5.29
CA HIS A 66 -8.78 13.58 -6.13
C HIS A 66 -9.66 14.59 -5.39
N THR A 67 -10.04 14.27 -4.14
CA THR A 67 -10.97 15.07 -3.33
C THR A 67 -10.37 16.41 -2.91
N HIS A 68 -9.09 16.44 -2.53
CA HIS A 68 -8.47 17.61 -1.92
C HIS A 68 -7.48 18.35 -2.82
N ASN A 69 -6.88 17.66 -3.79
CA ASN A 69 -5.77 18.20 -4.57
C ASN A 69 -6.04 18.27 -6.09
N GLY A 70 -7.27 17.95 -6.52
CA GLY A 70 -7.68 18.06 -7.92
C GLY A 70 -6.98 17.08 -8.86
N THR A 71 -6.44 15.97 -8.32
CA THR A 71 -5.86 14.91 -9.17
C THR A 71 -6.99 14.19 -9.92
N ALA A 72 -6.67 13.44 -10.97
CA ALA A 72 -7.71 12.71 -11.71
C ALA A 72 -8.48 11.70 -10.80
N PRO A 73 -9.71 11.31 -11.15
CA PRO A 73 -10.48 10.36 -10.37
C PRO A 73 -9.81 8.97 -10.33
N PHE A 74 -10.06 8.24 -9.25
CA PHE A 74 -9.73 6.82 -9.14
C PHE A 74 -10.62 5.99 -10.09
N SER A 75 -10.06 4.97 -10.75
CA SER A 75 -10.80 4.05 -11.61
C SER A 75 -10.71 2.62 -11.07
N ARG A 76 -11.73 1.79 -11.30
CA ARG A 76 -11.75 0.40 -10.82
C ARG A 76 -10.69 -0.50 -11.46
N GLU A 77 -10.03 -0.04 -12.52
CA GLU A 77 -9.00 -0.81 -13.23
C GLU A 77 -7.69 -0.92 -12.44
N THR A 78 -7.48 -0.08 -11.41
CA THR A 78 -6.22 -0.07 -10.67
C THR A 78 -6.06 -1.20 -9.65
N CYS A 79 -7.11 -1.80 -9.08
CA CYS A 79 -6.95 -2.82 -8.01
C CYS A 79 -8.13 -3.80 -7.87
N ILE A 80 -7.85 -5.01 -7.35
CA ILE A 80 -8.88 -5.88 -6.75
C ILE A 80 -8.93 -5.53 -5.26
N CYS A 81 -9.99 -4.85 -4.85
CA CYS A 81 -10.30 -4.63 -3.44
C CYS A 81 -11.37 -5.63 -3.02
N ARG A 82 -11.00 -6.65 -2.23
CA ARG A 82 -11.98 -7.50 -1.54
C ARG A 82 -12.26 -6.90 -0.16
N GLY A 83 -13.08 -5.86 -0.13
CA GLY A 83 -13.46 -5.12 1.08
C GLY A 83 -14.51 -4.07 0.75
#